data_AF-A0A840QG02-F1
#
_entry.id   AF-A0A840QG02-F1
#
_cell.length_a   1.000
_cell.length_b   1.000
_cell.length_c   1.000
_cell.angle_alpha   90.00
_cell.angle_beta   90.00
_cell.angle_gamma   90.00
#
_symmetry.space_group_name_H-M   'P 1'
#
loop_
_entity.id
_entity.type
_entity.pdbx_description
1 polymer ?
#
loop_
_entity_poly.entity_id
_entity_poly.type
_entity_poly.pdbx_seq_one_letter_code
_entity_poly.pdbx_strand_id
1 'polypeptide(L)'
;MTLPPSIAVLYETLMDSHNDPFVFSTPDGHPLRRSNFRQRHWRPVWDGTNPDAPGADDHVPAILSWFTFHEGRHSHNTWMTEDGVPEVARRARLGQKMKGIARVYDHITPAMTNHLLGALEARWTASVAALTAAERAQLMLRFPCLREPTETTSGEHTQDQIAESSPNDQSAAS
;
A
#
# COMPACT_ATOMS: atom_id res chain seq x y z
N MET A 1 9.72 -3.28 10.54
CA MET A 1 9.26 -2.25 9.58
C MET A 1 7.78 -2.49 9.37
N THR A 2 6.92 -1.50 9.63
CA THR A 2 5.47 -1.60 9.43
C THR A 2 5.11 -1.32 7.97
N LEU A 3 4.01 -1.88 7.46
CA LEU A 3 3.54 -1.70 6.08
C LEU A 3 2.19 -0.99 6.07
N PRO A 4 1.90 -0.17 5.03
CA PRO A 4 0.53 0.29 4.78
C PRO A 4 -0.42 -0.91 4.58
N PRO A 5 -1.66 -0.85 5.09
CA PRO A 5 -2.62 -1.96 5.03
C PRO A 5 -2.78 -2.56 3.62
N SER A 6 -2.93 -1.74 2.58
CA SER A 6 -3.12 -2.24 1.22
C SER A 6 -1.94 -3.05 0.70
N ILE A 7 -0.71 -2.67 1.09
CA ILE A 7 0.50 -3.44 0.75
C ILE A 7 0.58 -4.70 1.61
N ALA A 8 0.24 -4.62 2.90
CA ALA A 8 0.28 -5.77 3.81
C ALA A 8 -0.58 -6.93 3.29
N VAL A 9 -1.81 -6.65 2.88
CA VAL A 9 -2.75 -7.65 2.33
C VAL A 9 -2.21 -8.33 1.07
N LEU A 10 -1.52 -7.61 0.19
CA LEU A 10 -0.87 -8.21 -0.99
C LEU A 10 0.25 -9.17 -0.60
N TYR A 11 1.05 -8.81 0.39
CA TYR A 11 2.13 -9.67 0.90
C TYR A 11 1.58 -10.91 1.60
N GLU A 12 0.54 -10.75 2.42
CA GLU A 12 -0.16 -11.86 3.09
C GLU A 12 -0.72 -12.84 2.06
N THR A 13 -1.44 -12.34 1.06
CA THR A 13 -1.99 -13.17 -0.03
C THR A 13 -0.89 -13.94 -0.77
N LEU A 14 0.28 -13.32 -0.98
CA LEU A 14 1.40 -13.97 -1.63
C LEU A 14 2.02 -15.05 -0.75
N MET A 15 2.21 -14.77 0.54
CA MET A 15 2.72 -15.74 1.51
C MET A 15 1.79 -16.95 1.66
N ASP A 16 0.47 -16.74 1.62
CA ASP A 16 -0.52 -17.83 1.70
C ASP A 16 -0.58 -18.68 0.42
N SER A 17 -0.03 -18.19 -0.70
CA SER A 17 -0.06 -18.90 -1.98
C SER A 17 0.97 -20.04 -2.07
N HIS A 18 1.93 -20.11 -1.15
CA HIS A 18 2.99 -21.13 -1.14
C HIS A 18 3.50 -21.43 0.28
N ASN A 19 4.16 -22.58 0.47
CA ASN A 19 4.75 -22.95 1.78
C ASN A 19 6.27 -22.67 1.86
N ASP A 20 6.83 -21.92 0.91
CA ASP A 20 8.26 -21.61 0.85
C ASP A 20 8.68 -20.56 1.89
N PRO A 21 9.94 -20.61 2.37
CA PRO A 21 10.45 -19.69 3.40
C PRO A 21 10.66 -18.25 2.91
N PHE A 22 10.57 -17.99 1.60
CA PHE A 22 10.73 -16.64 1.03
C PHE A 22 9.43 -16.19 0.38
N VAL A 23 9.04 -14.93 0.64
CA VAL A 23 7.84 -14.31 0.05
C VAL A 23 7.91 -14.25 -1.49
N PHE A 24 9.10 -14.03 -2.04
CA PHE A 24 9.31 -14.03 -3.49
C PHE A 24 10.26 -15.16 -3.86
N SER A 25 9.67 -16.26 -4.31
CA SER A 25 10.38 -17.49 -4.64
C SER A 25 10.25 -17.85 -6.12
N THR A 26 11.22 -18.62 -6.64
CA THR A 26 11.02 -19.41 -7.86
C THR A 26 9.95 -20.48 -7.62
N PRO A 27 9.41 -21.11 -8.69
CA PRO A 27 8.50 -22.25 -8.52
C PRO A 27 9.10 -23.40 -7.67
N ASP A 28 10.42 -23.52 -7.63
CA ASP A 28 11.16 -24.49 -6.80
C ASP A 28 11.47 -23.99 -5.37
N GLY A 29 10.92 -22.86 -4.93
CA GLY A 29 11.09 -22.33 -3.57
C GLY A 29 12.41 -21.60 -3.29
N HIS A 30 13.19 -21.29 -4.32
CA HIS A 30 14.49 -20.60 -4.15
C HIS A 30 14.36 -19.07 -4.26
N PRO A 31 15.24 -18.28 -3.61
CA PRO A 31 15.26 -16.84 -3.76
C PRO A 31 15.43 -16.38 -5.21
N LEU A 32 14.66 -15.38 -5.62
CA LEU A 32 14.83 -14.75 -6.92
C LEU A 32 16.17 -13.99 -7.01
N ARG A 33 17.08 -14.46 -7.88
CA ARG A 33 18.34 -13.74 -8.15
C ARG A 33 18.04 -12.36 -8.75
N ARG A 34 18.61 -11.31 -8.16
CA ARG A 34 18.40 -9.90 -8.54
C ARG A 34 18.46 -9.63 -10.06
N SER A 35 19.49 -10.12 -10.75
CA SER A 35 19.64 -9.89 -12.19
C SER A 35 18.57 -10.60 -13.01
N ASN A 36 18.21 -11.83 -12.64
CA ASN A 36 17.21 -12.63 -13.35
C ASN A 36 15.83 -12.01 -13.13
N PHE A 37 15.50 -11.65 -11.90
CA PHE A 37 14.26 -10.92 -11.58
C PHE A 37 14.16 -9.62 -12.38
N ARG A 38 15.24 -8.83 -12.41
CA ARG A 38 15.27 -7.59 -13.17
C ARG A 38 14.98 -7.82 -14.65
N GLN A 39 15.68 -8.78 -15.27
CA GLN A 39 15.58 -9.01 -16.72
C GLN A 39 14.28 -9.69 -17.14
N ARG A 40 13.78 -10.66 -16.36
CA ARG A 40 12.64 -11.51 -16.75
C ARG A 40 11.28 -11.03 -16.29
N HIS A 41 11.23 -10.25 -15.21
CA HIS A 41 9.96 -9.83 -14.62
C HIS A 41 9.85 -8.32 -14.56
N TRP A 42 10.85 -7.64 -14.00
CA TRP A 42 10.77 -6.19 -13.81
C TRP A 42 10.80 -5.41 -15.13
N ARG A 43 11.81 -5.64 -16.00
CA ARG A 43 11.95 -4.87 -17.25
C ARG A 43 10.79 -5.07 -18.22
N PRO A 44 10.29 -6.30 -18.46
CA PRO A 44 9.11 -6.49 -19.32
C PRO A 44 7.87 -5.72 -18.84
N VAL A 45 7.68 -5.54 -17.52
CA VAL A 45 6.54 -4.75 -17.00
C VAL A 45 6.64 -3.26 -17.34
N TRP A 46 7.85 -2.70 -17.37
CA TRP A 46 8.06 -1.27 -17.64
C TRP A 46 8.30 -0.94 -19.11
N ASP A 47 9.02 -1.82 -19.80
CA ASP A 47 9.41 -1.67 -21.21
C ASP A 47 8.37 -2.21 -22.17
N GLY A 48 7.43 -3.02 -21.67
CA GLY A 48 6.50 -3.75 -22.51
C GLY A 48 7.15 -4.95 -23.22
N THR A 49 6.35 -5.60 -24.04
CA THR A 49 6.74 -6.73 -24.91
C THR A 49 6.40 -6.32 -26.33
N ASN A 50 7.38 -6.35 -27.24
CA ASN A 50 7.22 -5.85 -28.61
C ASN A 50 6.55 -4.45 -28.67
N PRO A 51 7.04 -3.45 -27.92
CA PRO A 51 6.35 -2.17 -27.77
C PRO A 51 6.22 -1.38 -29.07
N ASP A 52 7.11 -1.63 -30.04
CA ASP A 52 7.10 -0.98 -31.36
C ASP A 52 6.25 -1.73 -32.41
N ALA A 53 5.60 -2.84 -32.04
CA ALA A 53 4.79 -3.66 -32.95
C ALA A 53 3.38 -3.93 -32.37
N PRO A 54 2.45 -2.96 -32.49
CA PRO A 54 1.09 -3.09 -31.94
C PRO A 54 0.26 -4.26 -32.49
N GLY A 55 0.64 -4.81 -33.64
CA GLY A 55 -0.02 -5.95 -34.26
C GLY A 55 0.54 -7.33 -33.86
N ALA A 56 1.53 -7.38 -32.97
CA ALA A 56 2.04 -8.65 -32.44
C ALA A 56 1.07 -9.26 -31.41
N ASP A 57 0.93 -10.58 -31.42
CA ASP A 57 0.01 -11.29 -30.52
C ASP A 57 0.35 -11.09 -29.03
N ASP A 58 1.62 -10.85 -28.71
CA ASP A 58 2.15 -10.62 -27.37
C ASP A 58 2.47 -9.15 -27.09
N HIS A 59 1.94 -8.22 -27.89
CA HIS A 59 2.18 -6.79 -27.71
C HIS A 59 1.70 -6.30 -26.34
N VAL A 60 2.63 -5.74 -25.57
CA VAL A 60 2.37 -4.99 -24.35
C VAL A 60 3.07 -3.64 -24.49
N PRO A 61 2.37 -2.50 -24.38
CA PRO A 61 2.98 -1.20 -24.53
C PRO A 61 3.94 -0.89 -23.37
N ALA A 62 4.98 -0.11 -23.65
CA ALA A 62 5.86 0.42 -22.61
C ALA A 62 5.10 1.43 -21.73
N ILE A 63 5.33 1.38 -20.41
CA ILE A 63 4.76 2.33 -19.45
C ILE A 63 5.77 3.45 -19.18
N LEU A 64 6.98 3.09 -18.73
CA LEU A 64 8.08 4.02 -18.47
C LEU A 64 9.42 3.29 -18.70
N SER A 65 9.86 3.24 -19.95
CA SER A 65 11.05 2.45 -20.34
C SER A 65 12.35 2.91 -19.66
N TRP A 66 12.45 4.18 -19.27
CA TRP A 66 13.61 4.70 -18.52
C TRP A 66 13.57 4.37 -17.02
N PHE A 67 12.47 3.82 -16.51
CA PHE A 67 12.26 3.64 -15.07
C PHE A 67 13.12 2.52 -14.47
N THR A 68 13.85 2.84 -13.41
CA THR A 68 14.73 1.89 -12.72
C THR A 68 14.31 1.74 -11.25
N PHE A 69 14.86 0.75 -10.55
CA PHE A 69 14.68 0.63 -9.09
C PHE A 69 15.16 1.87 -8.33
N HIS A 70 16.21 2.53 -8.84
CA HIS A 70 16.71 3.76 -8.25
C HIS A 70 15.68 4.90 -8.40
N GLU A 71 15.07 5.02 -9.57
CA GLU A 71 14.00 6.00 -9.82
C GLU A 71 12.75 5.73 -8.99
N GLY A 72 12.38 4.47 -8.79
CA GLY A 72 11.31 4.11 -7.86
C GLY A 72 11.61 4.51 -6.41
N ARG A 73 12.87 4.34 -5.97
CA ARG A 73 13.30 4.76 -4.63
C ARG A 73 13.32 6.29 -4.50
N HIS A 74 13.72 7.01 -5.54
CA HIS A 74 13.65 8.48 -5.56
C HIS A 74 12.22 8.97 -5.51
N SER A 75 11.34 8.41 -6.35
CA SER A 75 9.92 8.74 -6.40
C SER A 75 9.26 8.53 -5.02
N HIS A 76 9.56 7.40 -4.35
CA HIS A 76 9.05 7.15 -3.00
C HIS A 76 9.49 8.22 -1.98
N ASN A 77 10.74 8.69 -2.05
CA ASN A 77 11.23 9.75 -1.17
C ASN A 77 10.56 11.11 -1.48
N THR A 78 10.37 11.42 -2.76
CA THR A 78 9.70 12.64 -3.22
C THR A 78 8.25 12.66 -2.73
N TRP A 79 7.51 11.57 -2.91
CA TRP A 79 6.13 11.44 -2.46
C TRP A 79 5.99 11.61 -0.94
N MET A 80 6.82 10.94 -0.16
CA MET A 80 6.82 11.15 1.30
C MET A 80 7.17 12.61 1.68
N THR A 81 7.96 13.32 0.86
CA THR A 81 8.26 14.74 1.09
C THR A 81 7.03 15.62 0.82
N GLU A 82 6.33 15.37 -0.29
CA GLU A 82 5.08 16.04 -0.64
C GLU A 82 3.99 15.81 0.42
N ASP A 83 3.90 14.60 0.96
CA ASP A 83 2.93 14.22 2.01
C ASP A 83 3.34 14.71 3.41
N GLY A 84 4.36 15.57 3.51
CA GLY A 84 4.79 16.18 4.77
C GLY A 84 5.41 15.20 5.78
N VAL A 85 5.84 14.01 5.35
CA VAL A 85 6.47 13.03 6.25
C VAL A 85 7.82 13.57 6.74
N PRO A 86 8.08 13.63 8.06
CA PRO A 86 9.34 14.16 8.59
C PRO A 86 10.58 13.44 8.04
N GLU A 87 11.65 14.19 7.78
CA GLU A 87 12.87 13.66 7.14
C GLU A 87 13.48 12.46 7.88
N VAL A 88 13.46 12.47 9.22
CA VAL A 88 13.91 11.36 10.06
C VAL A 88 13.14 10.06 9.75
N ALA A 89 11.81 10.15 9.60
CA ALA A 89 10.97 9.01 9.28
C ALA A 89 11.18 8.53 7.83
N ARG A 90 11.33 9.45 6.86
CA ARG A 90 11.64 9.10 5.46
C ARG A 90 12.97 8.37 5.35
N ARG A 91 14.02 8.88 6.01
CA ARG A 91 15.35 8.25 5.98
C ARG A 91 15.33 6.87 6.59
N ALA A 92 14.68 6.71 7.74
CA ALA A 92 14.53 5.42 8.37
C ALA A 92 13.76 4.42 7.49
N ARG A 93 12.65 4.85 6.87
CA ARG A 93 11.88 4.06 5.89
C ARG A 93 12.75 3.56 4.74
N LEU A 94 13.65 4.42 4.27
CA LEU A 94 14.56 4.14 3.16
C LEU A 94 15.85 3.41 3.59
N GLY A 95 15.99 3.04 4.86
CA GLY A 95 17.18 2.38 5.42
C GLY A 95 18.43 3.27 5.43
N GLN A 96 18.27 4.59 5.37
CA GLN A 96 19.38 5.55 5.41
C GLN A 96 19.72 5.93 6.84
N LYS A 97 21.01 5.90 7.18
CA LYS A 97 21.51 6.43 8.46
C LYS A 97 21.54 7.96 8.42
N MET A 98 21.09 8.65 9.48
CA MET A 98 21.29 10.09 9.61
C MET A 98 22.76 10.42 9.90
N LYS A 99 23.25 11.53 9.36
CA LYS A 99 24.61 12.06 9.62
C LYS A 99 24.50 13.30 10.51
N GLY A 100 25.48 13.53 11.39
CA GLY A 100 25.61 14.75 12.19
C GLY A 100 24.72 14.82 13.45
N ILE A 101 24.42 16.04 13.91
CA ILE A 101 23.66 16.35 15.14
C ILE A 101 22.24 15.77 15.11
N ALA A 102 21.67 15.57 13.91
CA ALA A 102 20.36 14.95 13.73
C ALA A 102 20.26 13.54 14.31
N ARG A 103 21.40 12.84 14.49
CA ARG A 103 21.45 11.53 15.16
C ARG A 103 20.90 11.57 16.60
N VAL A 104 20.98 12.72 17.27
CA VAL A 104 20.46 12.93 18.63
C VAL A 104 18.92 12.96 18.64
N TYR A 105 18.29 13.21 17.48
CA TYR A 105 16.84 13.25 17.29
C TYR A 105 16.30 12.01 16.53
N ASP A 106 17.09 10.94 16.40
CA ASP A 106 16.81 9.72 15.59
C ASP A 106 15.61 8.88 16.07
N HIS A 107 14.93 9.28 17.14
CA HIS A 107 13.79 8.55 17.67
C HIS A 107 12.55 8.78 16.79
N ILE A 108 12.29 7.83 15.91
CA ILE A 108 11.02 7.73 15.19
C ILE A 108 9.94 7.47 16.24
N THR A 109 9.01 8.41 16.36
CA THR A 109 7.88 8.24 17.26
C THR A 109 6.78 7.39 16.60
N PRO A 110 5.90 6.76 17.40
CA PRO A 110 4.71 6.11 16.86
C PRO A 110 3.86 7.06 16.00
N ALA A 111 3.73 8.33 16.40
CA ALA A 111 2.99 9.34 15.63
C ALA A 111 3.61 9.57 14.23
N MET A 112 4.93 9.66 14.13
CA MET A 112 5.62 9.79 12.82
C MET A 112 5.42 8.55 11.95
N THR A 113 5.44 7.36 12.56
CA THR A 113 5.17 6.10 11.85
C THR A 113 3.74 6.06 11.34
N ASN A 114 2.77 6.43 12.17
CA ASN A 114 1.35 6.46 11.80
C ASN A 114 1.10 7.48 10.68
N HIS A 115 1.70 8.68 10.76
CA HIS A 115 1.63 9.68 9.70
C HIS A 115 2.19 9.14 8.38
N LEU A 116 3.38 8.50 8.41
CA LEU A 116 3.98 7.89 7.23
C LEU A 116 3.07 6.82 6.62
N LEU A 117 2.52 5.92 7.44
CA LEU A 117 1.65 4.84 6.96
C LEU A 117 0.35 5.39 6.38
N GLY A 118 -0.28 6.34 7.07
CA GLY A 118 -1.51 6.99 6.62
C GLY A 118 -1.33 7.76 5.31
N ALA A 119 -0.21 8.49 5.16
CA ALA A 119 0.13 9.18 3.93
C ALA A 119 0.27 8.22 2.74
N LEU A 120 1.02 7.11 2.93
CA LEU A 120 1.22 6.12 1.86
C LEU A 120 -0.08 5.38 1.52
N GLU A 121 -0.90 5.05 2.52
CA GLU A 121 -2.20 4.41 2.31
C GLU A 121 -3.16 5.35 1.55
N ALA A 122 -3.28 6.61 1.99
CA ALA A 122 -4.11 7.61 1.32
C ALA A 122 -3.67 7.84 -0.14
N ARG A 123 -2.36 7.90 -0.40
CA ARG A 123 -1.81 8.02 -1.75
C ARG A 123 -2.15 6.80 -2.61
N TRP A 124 -2.08 5.60 -2.05
CA TRP A 124 -2.50 4.37 -2.73
C TRP A 124 -3.99 4.40 -3.07
N THR A 125 -4.86 4.69 -2.10
CA THR A 125 -6.31 4.76 -2.31
C THR A 125 -6.67 5.80 -3.36
N ALA A 126 -6.05 6.98 -3.32
CA ALA A 126 -6.25 8.01 -4.33
C ALA A 126 -5.80 7.55 -5.73
N SER A 127 -4.69 6.82 -5.83
CA SER A 127 -4.20 6.27 -7.11
C SER A 127 -5.14 5.21 -7.68
N VAL A 128 -5.68 4.32 -6.84
CA VAL A 128 -6.68 3.32 -7.26
C VAL A 128 -8.00 3.99 -7.66
N ALA A 129 -8.42 5.04 -6.95
CA ALA A 129 -9.62 5.81 -7.27
C ALA A 129 -9.49 6.59 -8.59
N ALA A 130 -8.28 6.98 -8.98
CA ALA A 130 -8.00 7.67 -10.25
C ALA A 130 -8.03 6.74 -11.48
N LEU A 131 -8.01 5.41 -11.29
CA LEU A 131 -8.11 4.45 -12.39
C LEU A 131 -9.50 4.50 -13.04
N THR A 132 -9.54 4.24 -14.35
CA THR A 132 -10.82 4.01 -15.05
C THR A 132 -11.54 2.78 -14.48
N ALA A 133 -12.85 2.69 -14.70
CA ALA A 133 -13.63 1.54 -14.24
C ALA A 133 -13.09 0.20 -14.81
N ALA A 134 -12.61 0.20 -16.06
CA ALA A 134 -12.03 -0.97 -16.70
C ALA A 134 -10.69 -1.38 -16.06
N GLU A 135 -9.79 -0.41 -15.84
CA GLU A 135 -8.50 -0.67 -15.18
C GLU A 135 -8.68 -1.15 -13.75
N ARG A 136 -9.60 -0.52 -12.99
CA ARG A 136 -9.91 -0.95 -11.63
C ARG A 136 -10.51 -2.35 -11.61
N ALA A 137 -11.40 -2.68 -12.54
CA ALA A 137 -11.96 -4.03 -12.66
C ALA A 137 -10.86 -5.08 -12.94
N GLN A 138 -9.92 -4.78 -13.85
CA GLN A 138 -8.78 -5.67 -14.11
C GLN A 138 -7.89 -5.84 -12.88
N LEU A 139 -7.60 -4.77 -12.15
CA LEU A 139 -6.81 -4.84 -10.91
C LEU A 139 -7.49 -5.74 -9.87
N MET A 140 -8.80 -5.58 -9.65
CA MET A 140 -9.59 -6.36 -8.69
C MET A 140 -9.85 -7.80 -9.12
N LEU A 141 -9.79 -8.08 -10.42
CA LEU A 141 -9.78 -9.44 -10.96
C LEU A 141 -8.46 -10.13 -10.65
N ARG A 142 -7.33 -9.43 -10.82
CA ARG A 142 -5.99 -9.99 -10.62
C ARG A 142 -5.61 -10.14 -9.15
N PHE A 143 -6.07 -9.21 -8.31
CA PHE A 143 -5.82 -9.20 -6.87
C PHE A 143 -7.13 -9.07 -6.10
N PRO A 144 -7.90 -10.16 -5.95
CA PRO A 144 -9.18 -10.14 -5.25
C PRO A 144 -9.10 -9.66 -3.80
N CYS A 145 -7.95 -9.84 -3.15
CA CYS A 145 -7.68 -9.39 -1.79
C CYS A 145 -7.68 -7.86 -1.62
N LEU A 146 -7.52 -7.10 -2.71
CA LEU A 146 -7.60 -5.64 -2.70
C LEU A 146 -9.03 -5.10 -2.73
N ARG A 147 -10.03 -5.97 -2.91
CA ARG A 147 -11.42 -5.53 -2.79
C ARG A 147 -11.64 -5.11 -1.35
N GLU A 148 -12.16 -3.92 -1.15
CA GLU A 148 -12.76 -3.62 0.14
C GLU A 148 -13.80 -4.71 0.42
N PRO A 149 -13.80 -5.32 1.61
CA PRO A 149 -14.91 -6.15 2.02
C PRO A 149 -16.12 -5.24 1.96
N THR A 150 -16.91 -5.35 0.88
CA THR A 150 -18.22 -4.74 0.79
C THR A 150 -18.91 -5.15 2.08
N GLU A 151 -19.20 -4.19 2.96
CA GLU A 151 -19.99 -4.44 4.15
C GLU A 151 -21.22 -5.21 3.70
N THR A 152 -21.24 -6.49 4.04
CA THR A 152 -22.36 -7.38 3.83
C THR A 152 -23.50 -6.80 4.68
N THR A 153 -24.39 -6.10 3.98
CA THR A 153 -25.81 -5.95 4.27
C THR A 153 -26.16 -5.28 5.60
N SER A 154 -26.63 -4.04 5.48
CA SER A 154 -27.65 -3.46 6.36
C SER A 154 -28.66 -4.52 6.80
N GLY A 155 -28.66 -4.84 8.09
CA GLY A 155 -29.63 -5.71 8.74
C GLY A 155 -30.16 -5.01 10.00
N GLU A 156 -31.30 -4.33 9.81
CA GLU A 156 -32.33 -4.00 10.81
C GLU A 156 -31.88 -3.64 12.24
N HIS A 157 -31.67 -2.34 12.47
CA HIS A 157 -32.11 -1.74 13.72
C HIS A 157 -33.47 -1.08 13.49
N THR A 158 -34.53 -1.85 13.79
CA THR A 158 -35.85 -1.28 14.08
C THR A 158 -35.69 -0.32 15.25
N GLN A 159 -35.70 0.96 14.91
CA GLN A 159 -35.79 2.07 15.84
C GLN A 159 -37.24 2.12 16.33
N ASP A 160 -37.55 1.38 17.39
CA ASP A 160 -38.79 1.60 18.12
C ASP A 160 -38.69 2.94 18.87
N GLN A 161 -39.66 3.79 18.55
CA GLN A 161 -39.77 5.16 19.00
C GLN A 161 -40.25 5.23 20.46
N ILE A 162 -39.56 6.07 21.23
CA ILE A 162 -40.08 7.11 22.13
C ILE A 162 -40.99 6.63 23.30
N ALA A 163 -40.47 6.80 24.52
CA ALA A 163 -41.21 7.47 25.59
C ALA A 163 -40.23 8.14 26.57
N GLU A 164 -40.20 9.47 26.51
CA GLU A 164 -39.68 10.34 27.55
C GLU A 164 -40.45 10.14 28.85
N SER A 165 -39.76 10.17 30.01
CA SER A 165 -40.12 11.01 31.17
C SER A 165 -39.13 10.77 32.32
N SER A 166 -38.32 11.80 32.59
CA SER A 166 -37.78 12.06 33.92
C SER A 166 -38.86 12.77 34.75
N PRO A 167 -38.87 12.62 36.09
CA PRO A 167 -38.33 13.75 36.84
C PRO A 167 -37.45 13.33 38.02
N ASN A 168 -36.37 14.09 38.13
CA ASN A 168 -35.55 14.30 39.31
C ASN A 168 -36.41 14.92 40.42
N ASP A 169 -36.36 14.37 41.64
CA ASP A 169 -36.77 15.12 42.83
C ASP A 169 -35.70 14.97 43.92
N GLN A 170 -35.07 16.10 44.24
CA GLN A 170 -34.18 16.27 45.38
C GLN A 170 -34.96 16.98 46.48
N SER A 171 -35.04 16.36 47.65
CA SER A 171 -35.30 17.02 48.94
C SER A 171 -34.63 16.14 50.00
N ALA A 172 -33.42 16.47 50.47
CA ALA A 172 -33.16 17.36 51.60
C ALA A 172 -33.68 16.84 52.96
N ALA A 173 -32.74 16.85 53.92
CA ALA A 173 -32.89 16.95 55.38
C ALA A 173 -32.77 15.68 56.25
N SER A 174 -31.70 15.75 57.06
CA SER A 174 -31.41 15.17 58.38
C SER A 174 -30.64 13.86 58.43
#